data_AF-A0A9W4UXV3-F1
#
_entry.id   AF-A0A9W4UXV3-F1
#
_cell.length_a   1.000
_cell.length_b   1.000
_cell.length_c   1.000
_cell.angle_alpha   90.00
_cell.angle_beta   90.00
_cell.angle_gamma   90.00
#
_symmetry.space_group_name_H-M   'P 1'
#
loop_
_entity.id
_entity.type
_entity.pdbx_description
1 polymer ?
#
loop_
_entity_poly.entity_id
_entity_poly.type
_entity_poly.pdbx_seq_one_letter_code
_entity_poly.pdbx_strand_id
1 'polypeptide(L)' 'MDFISEKIDKDTKEILNVVIDEYGKLTGPALLRLTHLEGTPWSKSYVKGQYHTIIPDEIIREYYSNIDVK' A
#
# COMPACT_ATOMS: atom_id res chain seq x y z
N MET A 1 -18.85 -4.81 -11.35
CA MET A 1 -17.90 -5.70 -12.03
C MET A 1 -17.39 -6.67 -10.99
N ASP A 2 -17.73 -7.95 -11.10
CA ASP A 2 -17.25 -8.99 -10.21
C ASP A 2 -15.89 -9.48 -10.71
N PHE A 3 -14.82 -8.87 -10.19
CA PHE A 3 -13.45 -9.18 -10.59
C PHE A 3 -12.87 -10.44 -9.94
N ILE A 4 -13.64 -11.14 -9.11
CA ILE A 4 -13.11 -12.28 -8.34
C ILE A 4 -13.97 -13.51 -8.58
N SER A 5 -13.55 -14.31 -9.57
CA SER A 5 -14.30 -15.48 -10.05
C SER A 5 -13.85 -16.82 -9.43
N GLU A 6 -13.29 -16.81 -8.23
CA GLU A 6 -13.18 -18.01 -7.40
C GLU A 6 -13.66 -17.66 -5.99
N LYS A 7 -14.24 -18.65 -5.31
CA LYS A 7 -14.93 -18.49 -4.04
C LYS A 7 -13.95 -17.98 -2.97
N ILE A 8 -13.85 -16.66 -2.84
CA ILE A 8 -13.01 -16.00 -1.84
C ILE A 8 -13.42 -16.55 -0.47
N ASP A 9 -12.45 -17.04 0.29
CA ASP A 9 -12.71 -17.45 1.67
C ASP A 9 -13.11 -16.23 2.51
N LYS A 10 -13.65 -16.51 3.69
CA LYS A 10 -14.20 -15.46 4.55
C LYS A 10 -13.14 -14.42 4.93
N ASP A 11 -11.94 -14.86 5.28
CA ASP A 11 -10.89 -14.00 5.81
C ASP A 11 -10.34 -13.10 4.71
N THR A 12 -10.10 -13.65 3.52
CA THR A 12 -9.70 -12.86 2.34
C THR A 12 -10.78 -11.84 1.98
N LYS A 13 -12.06 -12.20 2.06
CA LYS A 13 -13.17 -11.27 1.78
C LYS A 13 -13.21 -10.12 2.77
N GLU A 14 -12.98 -10.39 4.05
CA GLU A 14 -12.93 -9.36 5.10
C GLU A 14 -11.78 -8.37 4.85
N ILE A 15 -10.59 -8.87 4.52
CA ILE A 15 -9.44 -8.01 4.17
C ILE A 15 -9.76 -7.15 2.95
N LEU A 16 -10.32 -7.74 1.89
CA LEU A 16 -10.66 -7.00 0.68
C LEU A 16 -11.69 -5.90 0.93
N ASN A 17 -12.70 -6.17 1.76
CA ASN A 17 -13.68 -5.15 2.14
C ASN A 17 -13.00 -3.96 2.84
N VAL A 18 -12.11 -4.21 3.80
CA VAL A 18 -11.36 -3.15 4.49
C VAL A 18 -10.52 -2.33 3.50
N VAL A 19 -9.82 -3.00 2.58
CA VAL A 19 -9.02 -2.32 1.54
C VAL A 19 -9.91 -1.46 0.63
N ILE A 20 -11.06 -1.98 0.22
CA ILE A 20 -12.00 -1.25 -0.65
C ILE A 20 -12.63 -0.07 0.09
N ASP A 21 -13.06 -0.24 1.34
CA ASP A 21 -13.67 0.81 2.15
C ASP A 21 -12.67 1.95 2.45
N GLU A 22 -11.40 1.63 2.64
CA GLU A 22 -10.37 2.63 2.88
C GLU A 22 -9.88 3.32 1.61
N TYR A 23 -9.57 2.55 0.56
CA TYR A 23 -8.87 3.07 -0.62
C TYR A 23 -9.78 3.25 -1.84
N GLY A 24 -10.91 2.55 -1.93
CA GLY A 24 -11.82 2.59 -3.09
C GLY A 24 -12.49 3.95 -3.30
N LYS A 25 -12.54 4.79 -2.26
CA LYS A 25 -13.02 6.18 -2.32
C LYS A 25 -11.98 7.16 -2.90
N LEU A 26 -10.73 6.75 -3.10
CA LEU A 26 -9.64 7.60 -3.55
C LEU A 26 -9.46 7.54 -5.07
N THR A 27 -9.12 8.67 -5.68
CA THR A 27 -8.77 8.72 -7.10
C THR A 27 -7.38 8.12 -7.34
N GLY A 28 -7.08 7.72 -8.58
CA GLY A 28 -5.75 7.23 -8.95
C GLY A 28 -4.60 8.15 -8.50
N PRO A 29 -4.65 9.47 -8.75
CA PRO A 29 -3.65 10.40 -8.23
C PRO A 29 -3.58 10.48 -6.70
N ALA A 30 -4.71 10.36 -6.00
CA ALA A 30 -4.73 10.34 -4.54
C ALA A 30 -4.05 9.08 -3.98
N LEU A 31 -4.29 7.91 -4.59
CA LEU A 31 -3.60 6.66 -4.27
C LEU A 31 -2.09 6.76 -4.51
N LEU A 32 -1.68 7.33 -5.65
CA LEU A 32 -0.27 7.57 -5.96
C LEU A 32 0.40 8.45 -4.90
N ARG A 33 -0.28 9.47 -4.40
CA ARG A 33 0.28 10.36 -3.38
C ARG A 33 0.59 9.63 -2.07
N LEU A 34 -0.17 8.59 -1.71
CA LEU A 34 0.07 7.81 -0.49
C LEU A 34 1.43 7.13 -0.49
N THR A 35 1.88 6.64 -1.65
CA THR A 35 3.21 6.00 -1.78
C THR A 35 4.35 7.02 -1.79
N HIS A 36 4.06 8.31 -1.98
CA HIS A 36 5.04 9.38 -1.94
C HIS A 36 5.00 10.21 -0.64
N LEU A 37 4.26 9.75 0.38
CA LEU A 37 4.24 10.42 1.69
C LEU A 37 5.65 10.44 2.29
N GLU A 38 6.03 11.61 2.82
CA GLU A 38 7.34 11.83 3.41
C GLU A 38 7.57 10.87 4.59
N GLY A 39 8.78 10.31 4.66
CA GLY A 39 9.18 9.37 5.71
C GLY A 39 8.82 7.90 5.45
N THR A 40 7.95 7.61 4.47
CA THR A 40 7.65 6.23 4.04
C THR A 40 8.87 5.55 3.40
N PRO A 41 8.96 4.21 3.41
CA PRO A 41 10.03 3.48 2.72
C PRO A 41 10.12 3.84 1.24
N TRP A 42 8.98 4.03 0.59
CA TRP A 42 8.89 4.48 -0.80
C TRP A 42 9.49 5.87 -1.00
N SER A 43 9.18 6.84 -0.14
CA SER A 43 9.77 8.19 -0.24
C SER A 43 11.29 8.18 -0.02
N LYS A 44 11.79 7.29 0.85
CA LYS A 44 13.23 7.14 1.14
C LYS A 44 13.99 6.49 -0.02
N SER A 45 13.37 5.56 -0.75
CA SER A 45 13.97 4.87 -1.88
C SER A 45 13.71 5.53 -3.24
N TYR A 46 12.84 6.54 -3.31
CA TYR A 46 12.50 7.20 -4.57
C TYR A 46 13.67 8.01 -5.11
N VAL A 47 14.09 7.71 -6.35
CA VAL A 47 15.09 8.48 -7.08
C VAL A 47 14.47 9.00 -8.38
N LYS A 48 14.41 10.32 -8.52
CA LYS A 48 13.80 10.96 -9.71
C LYS A 48 14.48 10.48 -10.99
N GLY A 49 13.67 9.98 -11.94
CA GLY A 49 14.15 9.51 -13.24
C GLY A 49 14.74 8.09 -13.22
N GLN A 50 14.73 7.40 -12.08
CA GLN A 50 15.06 5.98 -11.99
C GLN A 50 13.78 5.17 -11.79
N TYR A 51 13.71 4.05 -12.50
CA TYR A 51 12.61 3.09 -12.41
C TYR A 51 13.14 1.79 -11.81
N HIS A 52 12.24 1.00 -11.22
CA HIS A 52 12.56 -0.30 -10.63
C HIS A 52 13.58 -0.23 -9.47
N THR A 53 13.64 0.91 -8.76
CA THR A 53 14.48 1.05 -7.57
C THR A 53 14.03 0.06 -6.49
N ILE A 54 14.98 -0.71 -5.98
CA ILE A 54 14.72 -1.67 -4.88
C ILE A 54 14.48 -0.87 -3.60
N ILE A 55 13.40 -1.21 -2.90
CA ILE A 55 13.12 -0.73 -1.55
C ILE A 55 13.68 -1.80 -0.59
N PRO A 56 14.73 -1.52 0.20
CA PRO A 56 15.32 -2.54 1.08
C PRO A 56 14.33 -3.05 2.14
N ASP A 57 14.35 -4.36 2.40
CA ASP A 57 13.46 -4.97 3.41
C ASP A 57 13.65 -4.36 4.81
N GLU A 58 14.88 -3.99 5.16
CA GLU A 58 15.22 -3.41 6.45
C GLU A 58 14.46 -2.08 6.70
N ILE A 59 14.38 -1.22 5.68
CA ILE A 59 13.70 0.07 5.81
C ILE A 59 12.17 -0.08 5.84
N ILE A 60 11.64 -1.12 5.18
CA ILE A 60 10.22 -1.47 5.24
C ILE A 60 9.90 -1.95 6.65
N ARG A 61 10.69 -2.88 7.18
CA ARG A 61 10.54 -3.42 8.53
C ARG A 61 10.60 -2.31 9.57
N GLU A 62 11.63 -1.48 9.53
CA GLU A 62 11.82 -0.37 10.49
C GLU A 62 10.61 0.57 10.48
N TYR A 63 10.12 0.95 9.31
CA TYR A 63 8.97 1.85 9.20
C TYR A 63 7.71 1.26 9.83
N TYR A 64 7.34 0.03 9.46
CA TYR A 64 6.11 -0.59 9.98
C TYR A 64 6.23 -1.07 11.42
N SER A 65 7.44 -1.30 11.94
CA SER A 65 7.65 -1.63 13.36
C SER A 65 7.44 -0.42 14.29
N ASN A 66 7.57 0.79 13.75
CA ASN A 66 7.44 2.05 14.51
C ASN A 66 6.10 2.77 14.25
N ILE A 67 5.21 2.20 13.43
CA ILE A 67 3.85 2.72 13.30
C ILE A 67 3.03 2.17 14.46
N ASP A 68 2.60 3.07 15.34
CA ASP A 68 1.56 2.76 16.32
C ASP A 68 0.24 2.49 15.59
N VAL A 69 -0.17 1.23 15.55
CA VAL A 69 -1.51 0.85 15.11
C VAL A 69 -2.45 1.13 16.29
N LYS A 70 -3.22 2.23 16.19
CA LYS A 70 -4.30 2.54 17.13
C LYS A 70 -5.56 1.75 16.83
#